data_AF-A0A1V1UI03-F1
#
_entry.id   AF-A0A1V1UI03-F1
#
_cell.length_a   1.000
_cell.length_b   1.000
_cell.length_c   1.000
_cell.angle_alpha   90.00
_cell.angle_beta   90.00
_cell.angle_gamma   90.00
#
_symmetry.space_group_name_H-M   'P 1'
#
loop_
_entity.id
_entity.type
_entity.pdbx_description
1 polymer ?
#
loop_
_entity_poly.entity_id
_entity_poly.type
_entity_poly.pdbx_seq_one_letter_code
_entity_poly.pdbx_strand_id
1 'polypeptide(L)'
;MRLEPNAHVAFRDIFFDFARHVAYSYIMKQISYTKAAIKALRRMPVNTATLIRSKIEVYAHDPGSQANNVKSLKGREGVRLRVGDWRVIMDDQGNVLAVLDIGPRGGIYD
;
A
#
# COMPACT_ATOMS: atom_id res chain seq x y z
N MET A 1 -41.61 14.34 -31.17
CA MET A 1 -40.81 15.11 -30.20
C MET A 1 -40.78 14.31 -28.90
N ARG A 2 -39.71 13.56 -28.65
CA ARG A 2 -39.55 12.76 -27.42
C ARG A 2 -38.28 13.24 -26.73
N LEU A 3 -38.44 13.68 -25.49
CA LEU A 3 -37.45 14.38 -24.70
C LEU A 3 -36.34 13.42 -24.22
N GLU A 4 -35.09 13.83 -24.38
CA GLU A 4 -33.91 13.21 -23.76
C GLU A 4 -33.97 13.37 -22.23
N PRO A 5 -33.95 12.31 -21.41
CA PRO A 5 -33.81 12.45 -19.97
C PRO A 5 -32.37 12.11 -19.60
N ASN A 6 -31.46 13.08 -19.33
CA ASN A 6 -30.19 12.77 -18.63
C ASN A 6 -29.35 13.97 -18.13
N ALA A 7 -29.93 15.12 -17.77
CA ALA A 7 -29.14 16.19 -17.13
C ALA A 7 -28.86 15.94 -15.63
N HIS A 8 -29.73 15.20 -14.93
CA HIS A 8 -29.65 15.02 -13.47
C HIS A 8 -28.69 13.90 -13.00
N VAL A 9 -28.28 12.99 -13.91
CA VAL A 9 -27.33 11.91 -13.59
C VAL A 9 -25.89 12.42 -13.64
N ALA A 10 -25.55 13.26 -14.63
CA ALA A 10 -24.19 13.77 -14.85
C ALA A 10 -23.62 14.58 -13.68
N PHE A 11 -24.43 15.39 -12.99
CA PHE A 11 -23.94 16.24 -11.90
C PHE A 11 -23.58 15.44 -10.63
N ARG A 12 -24.29 14.34 -10.34
CA ARG A 12 -23.93 13.44 -9.22
C ARG A 12 -22.63 12.69 -9.55
N ASP A 13 -22.45 12.27 -10.79
CA ASP A 13 -21.25 11.56 -11.24
C ASP A 13 -20.01 12.46 -11.21
N ILE A 14 -20.12 13.72 -11.65
CA ILE A 14 -19.01 14.69 -11.61
C ILE A 14 -18.61 15.03 -10.16
N PHE A 15 -19.59 15.25 -9.27
CA PHE A 15 -19.29 15.52 -7.86
C PHE A 15 -18.67 14.29 -7.17
N PHE A 16 -19.16 13.09 -7.47
CA PHE A 16 -18.61 11.85 -6.93
C PHE A 16 -17.21 11.58 -7.51
N ASP A 17 -16.94 11.89 -8.78
CA ASP A 17 -15.63 11.73 -9.39
C ASP A 17 -14.62 12.78 -8.89
N PHE A 18 -15.03 14.04 -8.71
CA PHE A 18 -14.21 15.07 -8.09
C PHE A 18 -13.92 14.78 -6.61
N ALA A 19 -14.94 14.42 -5.81
CA ALA A 19 -14.76 14.06 -4.42
C ALA A 19 -13.90 12.80 -4.27
N ARG A 20 -14.05 11.82 -5.17
CA ARG A 20 -13.20 10.63 -5.24
C ARG A 20 -11.78 10.99 -5.66
N HIS A 21 -11.57 11.90 -6.62
CA HIS A 21 -10.23 12.32 -7.07
C HIS A 21 -9.50 13.18 -6.03
N VAL A 22 -10.22 14.11 -5.39
CA VAL A 22 -9.71 14.91 -4.26
C VAL A 22 -9.47 14.02 -3.04
N ALA A 23 -10.35 13.07 -2.74
CA ALA A 23 -10.11 12.09 -1.69
C ALA A 23 -8.94 11.16 -2.06
N TYR A 24 -8.79 10.67 -3.29
CA TYR A 24 -7.65 9.85 -3.71
C TYR A 24 -6.32 10.62 -3.63
N SER A 25 -6.33 11.89 -4.03
CA SER A 25 -5.21 12.82 -3.84
C SER A 25 -4.84 13.02 -2.37
N TYR A 26 -5.81 12.89 -1.45
CA TYR A 26 -5.62 13.04 -0.01
C TYR A 26 -5.41 11.70 0.72
N ILE A 27 -5.74 10.56 0.09
CA ILE A 27 -5.65 9.20 0.64
C ILE A 27 -4.32 8.53 0.27
N MET A 28 -3.65 8.99 -0.79
CA MET A 28 -2.29 8.57 -1.13
C MET A 28 -1.34 8.79 0.04
N LYS A 29 -1.05 7.72 0.79
CA LYS A 29 -0.12 7.82 1.91
C LYS A 29 1.28 8.06 1.38
N GLN A 30 1.91 9.13 1.84
CA GLN A 30 3.29 9.42 1.49
C GLN A 30 4.19 8.29 2.00
N ILE A 31 4.83 7.56 1.09
CA ILE A 31 5.70 6.45 1.45
C ILE A 31 7.06 7.00 1.87
N SER A 32 7.41 6.84 3.13
CA SER A 32 8.78 7.03 3.62
C SER A 32 9.42 5.69 3.99
N TYR A 33 10.75 5.61 4.00
CA TYR A 33 11.46 4.37 4.35
C TYR A 33 12.46 4.64 5.48
N THR A 34 12.50 3.74 6.45
CA THR A 34 13.58 3.74 7.43
C THR A 34 14.90 3.32 6.80
N LYS A 35 16.01 3.70 7.43
CA LYS A 35 17.36 3.26 7.02
C LYS A 35 17.47 1.72 6.98
N ALA A 36 16.81 1.02 7.90
CA ALA A 36 16.78 -0.44 7.95
C ALA A 36 16.05 -1.04 6.73
N ALA A 37 14.87 -0.50 6.38
CA ALA A 37 14.11 -0.93 5.21
C ALA A 37 14.91 -0.72 3.90
N ILE A 38 15.56 0.45 3.76
CA ILE A 38 16.43 0.74 2.60
C ILE A 38 17.57 -0.26 2.52
N LYS A 39 18.22 -0.57 3.65
CA LYS A 39 19.34 -1.52 3.70
C LYS A 39 18.91 -2.93 3.29
N ALA A 40 17.74 -3.38 3.73
CA ALA A 40 17.18 -4.67 3.33
C ALA A 40 16.89 -4.72 1.82
N LEU A 41 16.18 -3.70 1.29
CA LEU A 41 15.87 -3.60 -0.15
C LEU A 41 17.13 -3.54 -1.03
N ARG A 42 18.24 -3.00 -0.54
CA ARG A 42 19.52 -2.95 -1.26
C ARG A 42 20.29 -4.27 -1.29
N ARG A 43 20.02 -5.19 -0.35
CA ARG A 43 20.74 -6.46 -0.22
C ARG A 43 20.08 -7.61 -0.98
N MET A 44 18.79 -7.50 -1.28
CA MET A 44 18.04 -8.52 -2.00
C MET A 44 18.21 -8.40 -3.52
N PRO A 45 17.87 -9.46 -4.29
CA PRO A 45 17.79 -9.40 -5.75
C PRO A 45 16.88 -8.25 -6.24
N VAL A 46 17.28 -7.63 -7.35
CA VAL A 46 16.61 -6.44 -7.90
C VAL A 46 15.14 -6.69 -8.21
N ASN A 47 14.81 -7.85 -8.78
CA ASN A 47 13.43 -8.24 -9.07
C ASN A 47 12.57 -8.33 -7.80
N THR A 48 13.11 -8.87 -6.71
CA THR A 48 12.42 -8.94 -5.41
C THR A 48 12.20 -7.55 -4.83
N ALA A 49 13.22 -6.68 -4.86
CA ALA A 49 13.10 -5.31 -4.38
C ALA A 49 12.03 -4.52 -5.14
N THR A 50 12.00 -4.66 -6.48
CA THR A 50 11.01 -4.03 -7.35
C THR A 50 9.60 -4.52 -7.04
N LEU A 51 9.43 -5.84 -6.87
CA LEU A 51 8.13 -6.42 -6.52
C LEU A 51 7.60 -5.89 -5.17
N ILE A 52 8.48 -5.80 -4.17
CA ILE A 52 8.12 -5.27 -2.85
C ILE A 52 7.69 -3.81 -2.95
N ARG A 53 8.47 -2.97 -3.64
CA ARG A 53 8.12 -1.55 -3.85
C ARG A 53 6.77 -1.39 -4.54
N SER A 54 6.54 -2.13 -5.61
CA SER A 54 5.27 -2.11 -6.33
C SER A 54 4.09 -2.49 -5.43
N LYS A 55 4.24 -3.50 -4.57
CA LYS A 55 3.18 -3.88 -3.62
C LYS A 55 2.94 -2.85 -2.52
N ILE A 56 3.97 -2.14 -2.08
CA ILE A 56 3.84 -1.02 -1.14
C ILE A 56 3.09 0.12 -1.80
N GLU A 57 3.43 0.48 -3.04
CA GLU A 57 2.76 1.54 -3.80
C GLU A 57 1.28 1.21 -4.04
N VAL A 58 0.98 -0.02 -4.45
CA VAL A 58 -0.41 -0.49 -4.62
C VAL A 58 -1.17 -0.42 -3.29
N TYR A 59 -0.55 -0.82 -2.17
CA TYR A 59 -1.17 -0.71 -0.85
C TYR A 59 -1.39 0.75 -0.43
N ALA A 60 -0.43 1.65 -0.70
CA ALA A 60 -0.55 3.07 -0.35
C ALA A 60 -1.63 3.78 -1.16
N HIS A 61 -1.86 3.35 -2.39
CA HIS A 61 -2.91 3.88 -3.27
C HIS A 61 -4.28 3.29 -2.96
N ASP A 62 -4.36 1.96 -2.80
CA ASP A 62 -5.59 1.23 -2.50
C ASP A 62 -5.30 0.12 -1.48
N PRO A 63 -5.40 0.42 -0.16
CA PRO A 63 -5.19 -0.56 0.88
C PRO A 63 -6.11 -1.79 0.76
N GLY A 64 -7.33 -1.60 0.23
CA GLY A 64 -8.32 -2.66 0.03
C GLY A 64 -7.86 -3.72 -0.97
N SER A 65 -7.13 -3.31 -2.00
CA SER A 65 -6.57 -4.21 -3.02
C SER A 65 -5.60 -5.27 -2.46
N GLN A 66 -5.03 -5.05 -1.27
CA GLN A 66 -4.09 -5.96 -0.61
C GLN A 66 -4.67 -6.65 0.63
N ALA A 67 -6.00 -6.61 0.86
CA ALA A 67 -6.63 -7.16 2.07
C ALA A 67 -6.21 -8.61 2.40
N ASN A 68 -6.01 -9.45 1.39
CA ASN A 68 -5.57 -10.86 1.57
C ASN A 68 -4.10 -10.99 2.02
N ASN A 69 -3.28 -9.99 1.76
CA ASN A 69 -1.84 -9.98 2.06
C ASN A 69 -1.51 -9.15 3.31
N VAL A 70 -2.47 -8.38 3.80
CA VAL A 70 -2.29 -7.43 4.90
C VAL A 70 -2.91 -7.99 6.17
N LYS A 71 -2.21 -7.83 7.29
CA LYS A 71 -2.77 -8.04 8.63
C LYS A 71 -2.37 -6.90 9.55
N SER A 72 -3.31 -6.45 10.39
CA SER A 72 -3.00 -5.51 11.47
C SER A 72 -1.97 -6.11 12.42
N LEU A 73 -1.09 -5.27 12.93
CA LEU A 73 -0.15 -5.66 13.98
C LEU A 73 -0.89 -5.90 15.29
N LYS A 74 -0.35 -6.78 16.14
CA LYS A 74 -0.85 -6.97 17.50
C LYS A 74 -0.07 -6.05 18.45
N GLY A 75 -0.75 -5.33 19.32
CA GLY A 75 -0.13 -4.50 20.37
C GLY A 75 0.43 -3.15 19.91
N ARG A 76 0.23 -2.76 18.64
CA ARG A 76 0.60 -1.45 18.09
C ARG A 76 -0.19 -1.16 16.83
N GLU A 77 -0.30 0.12 16.49
CA GLU A 77 -0.85 0.56 15.21
C GLU A 77 0.09 0.21 14.05
N GLY A 78 -0.52 0.07 12.87
CA GLY A 78 0.15 -0.32 11.64
C GLY A 78 -0.22 -1.72 11.15
N VAL A 79 0.41 -2.08 10.04
CA VAL A 79 0.10 -3.29 9.29
C VAL A 79 1.35 -4.07 8.90
N ARG A 80 1.15 -5.35 8.62
CA ARG A 80 2.11 -6.24 7.98
C ARG A 80 1.58 -6.66 6.63
N LEU A 81 2.27 -6.26 5.57
CA LEU A 81 2.06 -6.73 4.21
C LEU A 81 2.98 -7.93 3.90
N ARG A 82 2.41 -9.02 3.39
CA ARG A 82 3.16 -10.18 2.91
C ARG A 82 3.42 -10.06 1.40
N VAL A 83 4.68 -10.25 0.99
CA VAL A 83 5.08 -10.30 -0.42
C VAL A 83 5.96 -11.54 -0.61
N GLY A 84 5.36 -12.66 -1.01
CA GLY A 84 6.05 -13.95 -1.06
C GLY A 84 6.61 -14.34 0.32
N ASP A 85 7.93 -14.46 0.38
CA ASP A 85 8.72 -14.72 1.59
C ASP A 85 9.17 -13.45 2.30
N TRP A 86 8.57 -12.29 2.03
CA TRP A 86 8.91 -11.03 2.70
C TRP A 86 7.75 -10.47 3.50
N ARG A 87 8.07 -9.79 4.60
CA ARG A 87 7.16 -9.02 5.46
C ARG A 87 7.56 -7.57 5.46
N VAL A 88 6.66 -6.71 5.00
CA VAL A 88 6.80 -5.26 5.11
C VAL A 88 5.96 -4.78 6.27
N ILE A 89 6.57 -4.06 7.20
CA ILE A 89 5.90 -3.43 8.34
C ILE A 89 5.72 -1.96 8.01
N MET A 90 4.47 -1.50 8.05
CA MET A 90 4.11 -0.11 7.82
C MET A 90 3.31 0.43 9.00
N ASP A 91 3.48 1.69 9.35
CA ASP A 91 2.55 2.35 10.27
C ASP A 91 1.28 2.82 9.56
N ASP A 92 0.38 3.39 10.34
CA ASP A 92 -0.86 4.01 9.90
C ASP A 92 -0.64 5.28 9.06
N GLN A 93 0.54 5.90 9.14
CA GLN A 93 0.90 7.08 8.33
C GLN A 93 1.44 6.69 6.94
N GLY A 94 1.72 5.40 6.70
CA GLY A 94 2.26 4.89 5.44
C GLY A 94 3.79 4.86 5.40
N ASN A 95 4.45 5.06 6.54
CA ASN A 95 5.90 4.90 6.64
C ASN A 95 6.26 3.41 6.63
N VAL A 96 7.18 3.03 5.75
CA VAL A 96 7.77 1.69 5.69
C VAL A 96 8.85 1.59 6.77
N LEU A 97 8.47 0.95 7.87
CA LEU A 97 9.29 0.83 9.05
C LEU A 97 10.35 -0.26 8.92
N ALA A 98 10.01 -1.38 8.29
CA ALA A 98 10.92 -2.50 8.08
C ALA A 98 10.50 -3.35 6.88
N VAL A 99 11.50 -3.90 6.18
CA VAL A 99 11.33 -4.96 5.19
C VAL A 99 12.13 -6.15 5.71
N LEU A 100 11.42 -7.18 6.15
CA LEU A 100 11.96 -8.34 6.85
C LEU A 100 11.80 -9.57 5.97
N ASP A 101 12.84 -10.38 5.88
CA ASP A 101 12.77 -11.67 5.20
C ASP A 101 11.99 -12.70 6.04
N ILE A 102 11.49 -13.75 5.40
CA ILE A 102 10.84 -14.91 6.01
C ILE A 102 11.65 -16.14 5.60
N GLY A 103 12.55 -16.57 6.47
CA GLY A 103 13.21 -17.88 6.39
C GLY A 103 12.93 -18.74 7.64
N PRO A 104 13.45 -19.98 7.69
CA PRO A 104 13.61 -20.70 8.95
C PRO A 104 14.27 -19.78 9.98
N ARG A 105 13.92 -19.90 11.26
CA ARG A 105 14.30 -18.94 12.34
C ARG A 105 15.80 -18.55 12.38
N GLY A 106 16.69 -19.33 11.79
CA GLY A 106 18.13 -19.05 11.71
C GLY A 106 18.58 -18.08 10.60
N GLY A 107 17.83 -17.88 9.51
CA GLY A 107 18.28 -17.06 8.36
C GLY A 107 17.93 -15.57 8.42
N ILE A 108 17.15 -15.15 9.41
CA ILE A 108 16.66 -13.75 9.52
C ILE A 108 17.67 -12.86 10.29
N TYR A 109 18.75 -13.43 10.84
CA TYR A 109 19.69 -12.72 11.71
C TYR A 109 21.16 -12.65 11.23
N ASP A 110 21.49 -13.14 10.04
CA ASP A 110 22.87 -13.07 9.52
C ASP A 110 23.17 -11.79 8.69
#